data_AF-A0A7J9NY39-F1
#
_entry.id   AF-A0A7J9NY39-F1
#
_cell.length_a   1.000
_cell.length_b   1.000
_cell.length_c   1.000
_cell.angle_alpha   90.00
_cell.angle_beta   90.00
_cell.angle_gamma   90.00
#
_symmetry.space_group_name_H-M   'P 1'
#
loop_
_entity.id
_entity.type
_entity.pdbx_description
1 polymer ?
#
loop_
_entity_poly.entity_id
_entity_poly.type
_entity_poly.pdbx_seq_one_letter_code
_entity_poly.pdbx_strand_id
1 'polypeptide(L)'
;MENNVNIDEIVEKLLKKEIKVYQLDSKFGERNAVIARRKYVEKLSNVETRHIQEYTLDEKLAMQKNIENMIGAVQIPLGFAGPISINGKYAQGEFNVPLATTEGALVASINRGCSVITKCGGATVRVIDDKMTRAPIIKTNSVVDALKLKEWILDNFAKIKEIAESTTRHGKLIQISPILIVGRNVYPRFTFKTGDAMGMNMVTIATEKACSFIESELKKEGISIDTVALSGNVCVDKKPAAINLIEGRGKSVVAEVFLKEEYVEKYLKTTSKAIEQVNTYKNLIGSAISSSLGFNAQYANIVGALFLATGQDEAHIVEGSMGITTAECTGDGLYFSVTLPDLPVATIGGGTRVETQRECLEILGCAGAEKAVKFAEIAGAAVLAGELSLIGALAAGHLAKAHSELGR
;
A
#
# COMPACT_ATOMS: atom_id res chain seq x y z
N MET A 1 -39.59 -21.30 -3.22
CA MET A 1 -40.51 -20.24 -2.76
C MET A 1 -39.65 -19.21 -2.05
N GLU A 2 -39.12 -18.23 -2.79
CA GLU A 2 -38.46 -17.08 -2.16
C GLU A 2 -39.55 -16.31 -1.41
N ASN A 3 -39.44 -16.24 -0.08
CA ASN A 3 -40.29 -15.36 0.70
C ASN A 3 -40.19 -13.96 0.11
N ASN A 4 -41.33 -13.39 -0.30
CA ASN A 4 -41.38 -12.06 -0.91
C ASN A 4 -41.10 -11.02 0.20
N VAL A 5 -39.82 -10.73 0.43
CA VAL A 5 -39.38 -9.84 1.52
C VAL A 5 -39.81 -8.41 1.19
N ASN A 6 -40.70 -7.83 2.00
CA ASN A 6 -41.12 -6.45 1.84
C ASN A 6 -40.05 -5.48 2.38
N ILE A 7 -39.24 -4.93 1.48
CA ILE A 7 -38.16 -3.99 1.85
C ILE A 7 -38.70 -2.73 2.54
N ASP A 8 -39.85 -2.21 2.12
CA ASP A 8 -40.37 -0.96 2.70
C ASP A 8 -40.80 -1.16 4.17
N GLU A 9 -41.34 -2.33 4.50
CA GLU A 9 -41.64 -2.71 5.89
C GLU A 9 -40.36 -2.82 6.74
N ILE A 10 -39.28 -3.40 6.20
CA ILE A 10 -37.97 -3.46 6.87
C ILE A 10 -37.47 -2.04 7.16
N VAL A 11 -37.57 -1.15 6.18
CA VAL A 11 -37.14 0.25 6.33
C VAL A 11 -37.95 0.99 7.40
N GLU A 12 -39.27 0.78 7.46
CA GLU A 12 -40.10 1.34 8.54
C GLU A 12 -39.69 0.84 9.92
N LYS A 13 -39.41 -0.46 10.06
CA LYS A 13 -38.91 -1.06 11.31
C LYS A 13 -37.55 -0.49 11.72
N LEU A 14 -36.67 -0.21 10.75
CA LEU A 14 -35.39 0.47 11.00
C LEU A 14 -35.59 1.91 11.49
N LEU A 15 -36.50 2.68 10.86
CA LEU A 15 -36.84 4.05 11.26
C LEU A 15 -37.42 4.11 12.67
N LYS A 16 -38.28 3.15 13.03
CA LYS A 16 -38.83 2.97 14.37
C LYS A 16 -37.84 2.37 15.38
N LYS A 17 -36.63 2.01 14.95
CA LYS A 17 -35.56 1.37 15.74
C LYS A 17 -35.92 0.00 16.32
N GLU A 18 -36.94 -0.66 15.79
CA GLU A 18 -37.41 -1.99 16.18
C GLU A 18 -36.43 -3.10 15.76
N ILE A 19 -35.73 -2.89 14.64
CA ILE A 19 -34.60 -3.72 14.19
C ILE A 19 -33.36 -2.86 14.01
N LYS A 20 -32.17 -3.48 14.09
CA LYS A 20 -30.88 -2.80 13.91
C LYS A 20 -30.25 -3.16 12.58
N VAL A 21 -29.49 -2.22 12.00
CA VAL A 21 -28.83 -2.35 10.70
C VAL A 21 -27.96 -3.62 10.61
N TYR A 22 -27.18 -3.92 11.65
CA TYR A 22 -26.29 -5.08 11.66
C TYR A 22 -27.03 -6.44 11.66
N GLN A 23 -28.34 -6.46 11.92
CA GLN A 23 -29.12 -7.70 11.96
C GLN A 23 -29.65 -8.11 10.58
N LEU A 24 -29.62 -7.22 9.59
CA LEU A 24 -30.37 -7.37 8.35
C LEU A 24 -29.88 -8.57 7.53
N ASP A 25 -28.57 -8.75 7.43
CA ASP A 25 -27.91 -9.82 6.67
C ASP A 25 -28.40 -11.19 7.13
N SER A 26 -28.35 -11.44 8.44
CA SER A 26 -28.77 -12.71 9.05
C SER A 26 -30.28 -12.98 8.96
N LYS A 27 -31.11 -11.94 8.83
CA LYS A 27 -32.58 -12.05 8.87
C LYS A 27 -33.23 -12.09 7.48
N PHE A 28 -32.65 -11.38 6.51
CA PHE A 28 -33.30 -11.10 5.23
C PHE A 28 -32.47 -11.49 4.00
N GLY A 29 -31.24 -11.96 4.21
CA GLY A 29 -30.29 -12.24 3.16
C GLY A 29 -29.53 -10.98 2.72
N GLU A 30 -28.30 -11.20 2.24
CA GLU A 30 -27.32 -10.17 1.91
C GLU A 30 -27.87 -9.12 0.94
N ARG A 31 -28.51 -9.56 -0.15
CA ARG A 31 -29.06 -8.67 -1.18
C ARG A 31 -30.16 -7.75 -0.67
N ASN A 32 -31.14 -8.32 0.04
CA ASN A 32 -32.23 -7.54 0.61
C ASN A 32 -31.70 -6.60 1.70
N ALA A 33 -30.69 -7.03 2.47
CA ALA A 33 -30.05 -6.19 3.49
C ALA A 33 -29.39 -4.96 2.88
N VAL A 34 -28.65 -5.09 1.77
CA VAL A 34 -28.03 -3.96 1.06
C VAL A 34 -29.09 -2.97 0.56
N ILE A 35 -30.15 -3.47 -0.09
CA ILE A 35 -31.25 -2.62 -0.59
C ILE A 35 -31.96 -1.91 0.56
N ALA A 36 -32.27 -2.62 1.65
CA ALA A 36 -32.92 -2.04 2.82
C ALA A 36 -32.06 -0.98 3.50
N ARG A 37 -30.73 -1.21 3.63
CA ARG A 37 -29.79 -0.22 4.15
C ARG A 37 -29.74 1.03 3.29
N ARG A 38 -29.65 0.87 1.97
CA ARG A 38 -29.65 1.99 1.02
C ARG A 38 -30.94 2.81 1.17
N LYS A 39 -32.12 2.19 1.04
CA LYS A 39 -33.40 2.87 1.20
C LYS A 39 -33.57 3.53 2.57
N TYR A 40 -33.05 2.93 3.63
CA TYR A 40 -33.04 3.52 4.96
C TYR A 40 -32.20 4.82 4.99
N VAL A 41 -30.99 4.80 4.42
CA VAL A 41 -30.14 6.00 4.31
C VAL A 41 -30.77 7.06 3.41
N GLU A 42 -31.37 6.67 2.29
CA GLU A 42 -32.10 7.57 1.37
C GLU A 42 -33.25 8.29 2.09
N LYS A 43 -34.09 7.56 2.84
CA LYS A 43 -35.17 8.16 3.64
C LYS A 43 -34.66 9.11 4.73
N LEU A 44 -33.55 8.78 5.39
CA LEU A 44 -32.97 9.65 6.42
C LEU A 44 -32.35 10.92 5.84
N SER A 45 -31.75 10.83 4.65
CA SER A 45 -31.07 11.94 3.99
C SER A 45 -31.97 12.75 3.05
N ASN A 46 -33.16 12.25 2.74
CA ASN A 46 -34.09 12.82 1.74
C ASN A 46 -33.44 12.95 0.35
N VAL A 47 -32.66 11.94 -0.04
CA VAL A 47 -31.96 11.85 -1.34
C VAL A 47 -32.17 10.46 -1.91
N GLU A 48 -32.55 10.38 -3.19
CA GLU A 48 -32.57 9.11 -3.93
C GLU A 48 -31.23 8.89 -4.62
N THR A 49 -30.70 7.65 -4.55
CA THR A 49 -29.42 7.29 -5.15
C THR A 49 -29.62 6.38 -6.35
N ARG A 50 -29.01 6.74 -7.48
CA ARG A 50 -29.12 5.98 -8.73
C ARG A 50 -27.90 5.12 -9.06
N HIS A 51 -26.69 5.62 -8.83
CA HIS A 51 -25.47 5.01 -9.36
C HIS A 51 -24.82 4.01 -8.42
N ILE A 52 -24.83 4.28 -7.10
CA ILE A 52 -24.18 3.40 -6.13
C ILE A 52 -24.85 2.02 -6.05
N GLN A 53 -26.10 1.90 -6.49
CA GLN A 53 -26.84 0.64 -6.53
C GLN A 53 -26.54 -0.22 -7.78
N GLU A 54 -25.88 0.34 -8.79
CA GLU A 54 -25.57 -0.34 -10.05
C GLU A 54 -24.12 -0.85 -9.99
N TYR A 55 -23.96 -2.12 -9.61
CA TYR A 55 -22.67 -2.81 -9.54
C TYR A 55 -22.81 -4.29 -9.87
N THR A 56 -21.68 -4.92 -10.20
CA THR A 56 -21.57 -6.35 -10.53
C THR A 56 -20.91 -7.17 -9.42
N LEU A 57 -20.46 -6.53 -8.34
CA LEU A 57 -19.76 -7.17 -7.23
C LEU A 57 -20.64 -8.19 -6.50
N ASP A 58 -20.05 -9.30 -6.03
CA ASP A 58 -20.74 -10.25 -5.15
C ASP A 58 -20.87 -9.66 -3.74
N GLU A 59 -22.07 -9.21 -3.40
CA GLU A 59 -22.41 -8.60 -2.10
C GLU A 59 -22.09 -9.54 -0.92
N LYS A 60 -22.27 -10.85 -1.10
CA LYS A 60 -22.00 -11.82 -0.06
C LYS A 60 -20.51 -11.94 0.21
N LEU A 61 -19.69 -12.02 -0.83
CA LEU A 61 -18.24 -12.05 -0.67
C LEU A 61 -17.71 -10.74 -0.10
N ALA A 62 -18.21 -9.60 -0.57
CA ALA A 62 -17.83 -8.29 -0.09
C ALA A 62 -18.15 -8.10 1.40
N MET A 63 -19.35 -8.47 1.84
CA MET A 63 -19.75 -8.29 3.24
C MET A 63 -19.10 -9.27 4.22
N GLN A 64 -18.58 -10.39 3.73
CA GLN A 64 -17.84 -11.32 4.59
C GLN A 64 -16.41 -10.84 4.90
N LYS A 65 -15.79 -10.04 4.02
CA LYS A 65 -14.33 -9.84 4.05
C LYS A 65 -13.83 -8.45 3.70
N ASN A 66 -14.68 -7.55 3.18
CA ASN A 66 -14.25 -6.27 2.63
C ASN A 66 -14.99 -5.08 3.22
N ILE A 67 -16.25 -5.22 3.63
CA ILE A 67 -17.05 -4.08 4.08
C ILE A 67 -18.19 -4.49 5.02
N GLU A 68 -18.56 -3.60 5.95
CA GLU A 68 -19.78 -3.69 6.74
C GLU A 68 -20.80 -2.64 6.29
N ASN A 69 -22.09 -2.87 6.53
CA ASN A 69 -23.15 -1.90 6.21
C ASN A 69 -23.16 -1.39 4.75
N MET A 70 -22.65 -2.17 3.79
CA MET A 70 -22.76 -1.93 2.34
C MET A 70 -24.13 -1.37 1.90
N ILE A 71 -24.13 -0.26 1.17
CA ILE A 71 -25.32 0.33 0.54
C ILE A 71 -25.23 0.31 -0.99
N GLY A 72 -24.09 -0.14 -1.51
CA GLY A 72 -23.75 -0.07 -2.91
C GLY A 72 -22.23 -0.09 -3.12
N ALA A 73 -21.79 0.37 -4.29
CA ALA A 73 -20.38 0.52 -4.63
C ALA A 73 -20.11 1.89 -5.29
N VAL A 74 -18.93 2.45 -5.02
CA VAL A 74 -18.41 3.62 -5.76
C VAL A 74 -17.72 3.12 -7.02
N GLN A 75 -17.86 3.86 -8.12
CA GLN A 75 -17.20 3.60 -9.39
C GLN A 75 -16.07 4.61 -9.60
N ILE A 76 -14.83 4.13 -9.71
CA ILE A 76 -13.65 4.96 -9.99
C ILE A 76 -13.25 4.72 -11.45
N PRO A 77 -13.03 5.77 -12.27
CA PRO A 77 -12.58 5.58 -13.65
C PRO A 77 -11.29 4.77 -13.72
N LEU A 78 -11.26 3.77 -14.59
CA LEU A 78 -10.12 2.88 -14.79
C LEU A 78 -9.53 3.12 -16.18
N GLY A 79 -8.26 3.52 -16.23
CA GLY A 79 -7.45 3.61 -17.45
C GLY A 79 -6.25 2.67 -17.40
N PHE A 80 -5.37 2.77 -18.40
CA PHE A 80 -4.09 2.07 -18.39
C PHE A 80 -2.96 2.95 -18.91
N ALA A 81 -1.73 2.66 -18.47
CA ALA A 81 -0.50 3.24 -19.01
C ALA A 81 0.43 2.12 -19.51
N GLY A 82 0.88 2.19 -20.76
CA GLY A 82 1.76 1.19 -21.34
C GLY A 82 1.87 1.20 -22.87
N PRO A 83 2.66 0.27 -23.44
CA PRO A 83 3.44 -0.73 -22.71
C PRO A 83 4.65 -0.10 -22.00
N ILE A 84 4.93 -0.54 -20.77
CA ILE A 84 6.22 -0.34 -20.10
C ILE A 84 7.04 -1.63 -20.20
N SER A 85 8.24 -1.53 -20.76
CA SER A 85 9.21 -2.63 -20.78
C SER A 85 10.00 -2.68 -19.47
N ILE A 86 10.02 -3.83 -18.82
CA ILE A 86 10.65 -4.05 -17.50
C ILE A 86 11.69 -5.17 -17.61
N ASN A 87 12.88 -4.89 -17.09
CA ASN A 87 14.02 -5.79 -16.96
C ASN A 87 14.20 -6.21 -15.50
N GLY A 88 13.15 -6.76 -14.89
CA GLY A 88 13.09 -7.21 -13.51
C GLY A 88 13.63 -8.63 -13.31
N LYS A 89 13.73 -9.06 -12.04
CA LYS A 89 14.01 -10.47 -11.74
C LYS A 89 12.75 -11.33 -11.90
N TYR A 90 11.58 -10.75 -11.65
CA TYR A 90 10.28 -11.43 -11.66
C TYR A 90 9.32 -10.88 -12.73
N ALA A 91 9.43 -9.58 -13.05
CA ALA A 91 8.72 -8.92 -14.14
C ALA A 91 9.66 -8.71 -15.33
N GLN A 92 9.48 -9.50 -16.39
CA GLN A 92 10.25 -9.39 -17.63
C GLN A 92 9.32 -9.20 -18.82
N GLY A 93 9.61 -8.22 -19.67
CA GLY A 93 8.82 -7.90 -20.87
C GLY A 93 7.94 -6.68 -20.71
N GLU A 94 6.90 -6.60 -21.54
CA GLU A 94 6.01 -5.44 -21.63
C GLU A 94 4.73 -5.61 -20.80
N PHE A 95 4.35 -4.55 -20.09
CA PHE A 95 3.15 -4.53 -19.25
C PHE A 95 2.28 -3.31 -19.56
N ASN A 96 0.95 -3.50 -19.54
CA ASN A 96 -0.02 -2.42 -19.54
C ASN A 96 -0.56 -2.26 -18.12
N VAL A 97 -0.23 -1.15 -17.47
CA VAL A 97 -0.50 -0.95 -16.05
C VAL A 97 -1.89 -0.36 -15.86
N PRO A 98 -2.85 -1.08 -15.24
CA PRO A 98 -4.17 -0.53 -14.92
C PRO A 98 -4.06 0.52 -13.80
N LEU A 99 -4.78 1.63 -13.94
CA LEU A 99 -4.72 2.79 -13.06
C LEU A 99 -6.12 3.36 -12.84
N ALA A 100 -6.60 3.34 -11.60
CA ALA A 100 -7.91 3.87 -11.22
C ALA A 100 -7.76 5.25 -10.58
N THR A 101 -8.28 6.29 -11.22
CA THR A 101 -8.12 7.67 -10.74
C THR A 101 -9.24 8.58 -11.22
N THR A 102 -9.49 9.64 -10.46
CA THR A 102 -10.33 10.78 -10.86
C THR A 102 -9.51 11.99 -11.27
N GLU A 103 -8.18 11.94 -11.17
CA GLU A 103 -7.28 13.02 -11.56
C GLU A 103 -7.04 13.01 -13.08
N GLY A 104 -7.47 14.09 -13.74
CA GLY A 104 -7.19 14.32 -15.16
C GLY A 104 -5.68 14.39 -15.43
N ALA A 105 -5.26 14.01 -16.64
CA ALA A 105 -3.87 13.96 -17.10
C ALA A 105 -2.92 12.96 -16.39
N LEU A 106 -3.26 12.40 -15.22
CA LEU A 106 -2.37 11.47 -14.49
C LEU A 106 -1.99 10.26 -15.34
N VAL A 107 -2.98 9.52 -15.85
CA VAL A 107 -2.74 8.32 -16.67
C VAL A 107 -1.95 8.66 -17.94
N ALA A 108 -2.27 9.79 -18.59
CA ALA A 108 -1.57 10.25 -19.79
C ALA A 108 -0.09 10.58 -19.50
N SER A 109 0.20 11.21 -18.35
CA SER A 109 1.55 11.52 -17.90
C SER A 109 2.37 10.25 -17.67
N ILE A 110 1.82 9.27 -16.95
CA ILE A 110 2.48 7.98 -16.70
C ILE A 110 2.69 7.24 -18.03
N ASN A 111 1.69 7.22 -18.90
CA ASN A 111 1.76 6.59 -20.22
C ASN A 111 2.89 7.17 -21.10
N ARG A 112 3.08 8.49 -21.07
CA ARG A 112 4.23 9.13 -21.74
C ARG A 112 5.54 8.60 -21.19
N GLY A 113 5.68 8.52 -19.86
CA GLY A 113 6.84 7.94 -19.19
C GLY A 113 7.12 6.49 -19.61
N CYS A 114 6.08 5.65 -19.63
CA CYS A 114 6.17 4.26 -20.10
C CYS A 114 6.72 4.20 -21.53
N SER A 115 6.16 5.00 -22.44
CA SER A 115 6.64 5.07 -23.83
C SER A 115 8.11 5.47 -23.93
N VAL A 116 8.58 6.45 -23.14
CA VAL A 116 10.00 6.86 -23.16
C VAL A 116 10.88 5.72 -22.67
N ILE A 117 10.57 5.14 -21.51
CA ILE A 117 11.34 4.05 -20.91
C ILE A 117 11.43 2.85 -21.86
N THR A 118 10.31 2.42 -22.43
CA THR A 118 10.26 1.29 -23.38
C THR A 118 11.14 1.53 -24.61
N LYS A 119 11.09 2.74 -25.19
CA LYS A 119 11.93 3.11 -26.34
C LYS A 119 13.43 3.17 -26.01
N CYS A 120 13.78 3.26 -24.73
CA CYS A 120 15.16 3.39 -24.25
C CYS A 120 15.70 2.08 -23.66
N GLY A 121 15.05 0.94 -23.92
CA GLY A 121 15.53 -0.38 -23.50
C GLY A 121 14.89 -0.93 -22.23
N GLY A 122 13.93 -0.21 -21.65
CA GLY A 122 13.16 -0.65 -20.48
C GLY A 122 13.75 -0.24 -19.13
N ALA A 123 12.96 -0.37 -18.08
CA ALA A 123 13.35 -0.07 -16.70
C ALA A 123 14.02 -1.28 -16.06
N THR A 124 15.17 -1.09 -15.41
CA THR A 124 15.74 -2.11 -14.53
C THR A 124 15.12 -1.95 -13.15
N VAL A 125 14.53 -3.02 -12.60
CA VAL A 125 13.85 -2.97 -11.30
C VAL A 125 14.25 -4.13 -10.41
N ARG A 126 14.47 -3.88 -9.12
CA ARG A 126 14.77 -4.91 -8.13
C ARG A 126 14.01 -4.65 -6.84
N VAL A 127 13.50 -5.72 -6.23
CA VAL A 127 13.08 -5.72 -4.83
C VAL A 127 14.32 -5.98 -3.97
N ILE A 128 14.69 -5.00 -3.15
CA ILE A 128 15.86 -5.01 -2.26
C ILE A 128 15.55 -5.75 -0.97
N ASP A 129 14.35 -5.57 -0.42
CA ASP A 129 13.89 -6.26 0.78
C ASP A 129 12.39 -6.53 0.73
N ASP A 130 11.95 -7.49 1.54
CA ASP A 130 10.56 -7.91 1.65
C ASP A 130 10.27 -8.34 3.08
N LYS A 131 9.57 -7.50 3.84
CA LYS A 131 9.27 -7.78 5.24
C LYS A 131 8.06 -7.00 5.72
N MET A 132 7.17 -7.67 6.46
CA MET A 132 6.09 -6.99 7.17
C MET A 132 6.41 -6.91 8.65
N THR A 133 5.93 -5.87 9.32
CA THR A 133 6.30 -5.58 10.70
C THR A 133 5.10 -5.35 11.61
N ARG A 134 5.29 -5.73 12.87
CA ARG A 134 4.41 -5.42 14.00
C ARG A 134 5.28 -5.03 15.18
N ALA A 135 4.96 -3.91 15.82
CA ALA A 135 5.69 -3.46 17.00
C ALA A 135 4.71 -3.21 18.15
N PRO A 136 4.59 -4.12 19.12
CA PRO A 136 3.84 -3.89 20.34
C PRO A 136 4.51 -2.82 21.20
N ILE A 137 3.77 -2.33 22.19
CA ILE A 137 4.29 -1.59 23.33
C ILE A 137 4.13 -2.47 24.57
N ILE A 138 5.25 -2.75 25.22
CA ILE A 138 5.32 -3.55 26.44
C ILE A 138 5.77 -2.65 27.58
N LYS A 139 4.96 -2.55 28.63
CA LYS A 139 5.24 -1.77 29.82
C LYS A 139 5.92 -2.66 30.86
N THR A 140 6.99 -2.16 31.47
CA THR A 140 7.65 -2.78 32.61
C THR A 140 7.51 -1.91 33.86
N ASN A 141 7.95 -2.41 35.02
CA ASN A 141 7.91 -1.64 36.26
C ASN A 141 8.95 -0.52 36.30
N SER A 142 10.12 -0.75 35.71
CA SER A 142 11.28 0.15 35.74
C SER A 142 12.11 0.07 34.45
N VAL A 143 13.02 1.03 34.25
CA VAL A 143 13.99 0.97 33.13
C VAL A 143 14.93 -0.23 33.25
N VAL A 144 15.22 -0.69 34.47
CA VAL A 144 16.04 -1.89 34.72
C VAL A 144 15.33 -3.12 34.15
N ASP A 145 14.04 -3.25 34.40
CA ASP A 145 13.25 -4.37 33.86
C ASP A 145 13.06 -4.25 32.34
N ALA A 146 13.00 -3.03 31.81
CA ALA A 146 12.94 -2.79 30.37
C ALA A 146 14.24 -3.26 29.66
N LEU A 147 15.40 -3.02 30.27
CA LEU A 147 16.68 -3.54 29.76
C LEU A 147 16.73 -5.06 29.84
N LYS A 148 16.34 -5.65 30.98
CA LYS A 148 16.24 -7.11 31.12
C LYS A 148 15.32 -7.74 30.08
N LEU A 149 14.15 -7.14 29.83
CA LEU A 149 13.22 -7.59 28.78
C LEU A 149 13.88 -7.53 27.39
N LYS A 150 14.58 -6.45 27.06
CA LYS A 150 15.29 -6.32 25.78
C LYS A 150 16.36 -7.39 25.62
N GLU A 151 17.21 -7.58 26.62
CA GLU A 151 18.27 -8.61 26.63
C GLU A 151 17.65 -10.01 26.50
N TRP A 152 16.62 -10.30 27.29
CA TRP A 152 15.91 -11.58 27.24
C TRP A 152 15.33 -11.88 25.87
N ILE A 153 14.73 -10.90 25.18
CA ILE A 153 14.20 -11.06 23.82
C ILE A 153 15.32 -11.43 22.84
N LEU A 154 16.49 -10.80 22.95
CA LEU A 154 17.63 -11.08 22.09
C LEU A 154 18.18 -12.48 22.33
N ASP A 155 18.38 -12.86 23.59
CA ASP A 155 18.93 -14.16 23.99
C ASP A 155 17.97 -15.33 23.68
N ASN A 156 16.66 -15.07 23.69
CA ASN A 156 15.63 -16.09 23.46
C ASN A 156 14.94 -15.98 22.10
N PHE A 157 15.54 -15.27 21.13
CA PHE A 157 14.95 -15.08 19.79
C PHE A 157 14.51 -16.39 19.14
N ALA A 158 15.30 -17.46 19.24
CA ALA A 158 14.99 -18.76 18.65
C ALA A 158 13.68 -19.36 19.19
N LYS A 159 13.44 -19.27 20.50
CA LYS A 159 12.19 -19.74 21.14
C LYS A 159 11.01 -18.86 20.74
N ILE A 160 11.21 -17.53 20.74
CA ILE A 160 10.17 -16.58 20.32
C ILE A 160 9.75 -16.84 18.87
N LYS A 161 10.73 -17.10 18.00
CA LYS A 161 10.52 -17.46 16.59
C LYS A 161 9.68 -18.72 16.45
N GLU A 162 10.01 -19.80 17.16
CA GLU A 162 9.24 -21.05 17.13
C GLU A 162 7.77 -20.81 17.54
N ILE A 163 7.55 -20.08 18.63
CA ILE A 163 6.21 -19.76 19.12
C ILE A 163 5.43 -18.91 18.13
N ALA A 164 6.04 -17.86 17.56
CA ALA A 164 5.39 -16.99 16.58
C ALA A 164 5.01 -17.77 15.31
N GLU A 165 5.91 -18.59 14.79
CA GLU A 165 5.71 -19.36 13.56
C GLU A 165 4.68 -20.48 13.73
N SER A 166 4.46 -20.99 14.95
CA SER A 166 3.40 -21.98 15.21
C SER A 166 1.97 -21.49 14.92
N THR A 167 1.78 -20.18 14.69
CA THR A 167 0.47 -19.59 14.35
C THR A 167 0.17 -19.59 12.85
N THR A 168 1.15 -19.91 12.00
CA THR A 168 1.08 -19.64 10.56
C THR A 168 1.89 -20.64 9.75
N ARG A 169 1.41 -20.99 8.55
CA ARG A 169 2.16 -21.84 7.60
C ARG A 169 3.10 -21.04 6.70
N HIS A 170 2.87 -19.73 6.56
CA HIS A 170 3.55 -18.87 5.59
C HIS A 170 4.45 -17.82 6.25
N GLY A 171 4.11 -17.41 7.47
CA GLY A 171 4.87 -16.39 8.18
C GLY A 171 6.17 -16.95 8.74
N LYS A 172 7.26 -16.22 8.56
CA LYS A 172 8.54 -16.53 9.19
C LYS A 172 9.08 -15.31 9.93
N LEU A 173 9.29 -15.43 11.24
CA LEU A 173 9.90 -14.35 12.03
C LEU A 173 11.40 -14.30 11.70
N ILE A 174 11.85 -13.23 11.06
CA ILE A 174 13.24 -13.10 10.61
C ILE A 174 14.10 -12.29 11.58
N GLN A 175 13.52 -11.33 12.30
CA GLN A 175 14.21 -10.56 13.33
C GLN A 175 13.23 -9.85 14.27
N ILE A 176 13.70 -9.45 15.45
CA ILE A 176 13.03 -8.49 16.33
C ILE A 176 13.98 -7.30 16.48
N SER A 177 13.89 -6.35 15.54
CA SER A 177 14.81 -5.22 15.47
C SER A 177 14.18 -4.04 14.73
N PRO A 178 14.39 -2.79 15.20
CA PRO A 178 15.02 -2.46 16.48
C PRO A 178 14.12 -2.78 17.69
N ILE A 179 14.73 -2.87 18.88
CA ILE A 179 14.03 -2.88 20.16
C ILE A 179 14.29 -1.54 20.85
N LEU A 180 13.29 -0.66 20.79
CA LEU A 180 13.37 0.70 21.35
C LEU A 180 12.93 0.70 22.81
N ILE A 181 13.57 1.53 23.64
CA ILE A 181 13.17 1.74 25.04
C ILE A 181 12.94 3.23 25.26
N VAL A 182 11.76 3.59 25.76
CA VAL A 182 11.43 4.96 26.17
C VAL A 182 10.96 4.92 27.62
N GLY A 183 11.82 5.34 28.54
CA GLY A 183 11.59 5.16 29.98
C GLY A 183 11.47 3.67 30.33
N ARG A 184 10.28 3.25 30.76
CA ARG A 184 9.96 1.86 31.11
C ARG A 184 9.10 1.13 30.07
N ASN A 185 8.99 1.69 28.87
CA ASN A 185 8.22 1.10 27.77
C ASN A 185 9.18 0.56 26.71
N VAL A 186 8.94 -0.66 26.26
CA VAL A 186 9.74 -1.36 25.26
C VAL A 186 8.91 -1.57 24.00
N TYR A 187 9.50 -1.27 22.84
CA TYR A 187 8.88 -1.38 21.52
C TYR A 187 9.71 -2.33 20.65
N PRO A 188 9.54 -3.65 20.80
CA PRO A 188 10.22 -4.63 19.97
C PRO A 188 9.58 -4.68 18.58
N ARG A 189 10.29 -4.34 17.51
CA ARG A 189 9.76 -4.39 16.14
C ARG A 189 9.92 -5.80 15.55
N PHE A 190 8.89 -6.63 15.68
CA PHE A 190 8.84 -7.96 15.07
C PHE A 190 8.76 -7.82 13.55
N THR A 191 9.62 -8.55 12.85
CA THR A 191 9.77 -8.49 11.40
C THR A 191 9.60 -9.87 10.80
N PHE A 192 8.68 -10.01 9.85
CA PHE A 192 8.29 -11.28 9.25
C PHE A 192 8.41 -11.29 7.73
N LYS A 193 8.74 -12.43 7.14
CA LYS A 193 8.36 -12.76 5.76
C LYS A 193 6.90 -13.22 5.75
N THR A 194 6.14 -12.85 4.72
CA THR A 194 4.68 -13.08 4.67
C THR A 194 4.20 -13.84 3.44
N GLY A 195 5.11 -14.26 2.55
CA GLY A 195 4.74 -14.78 1.24
C GLY A 195 4.09 -13.69 0.38
N ASP A 196 2.97 -14.00 -0.27
CA ASP A 196 2.28 -13.10 -1.20
C ASP A 196 1.12 -12.31 -0.59
N ALA A 197 0.77 -12.58 0.66
CA ALA A 197 -0.12 -11.73 1.42
C ALA A 197 0.67 -10.51 1.94
N MET A 198 0.00 -9.36 2.04
CA MET A 198 0.58 -8.20 2.74
C MET A 198 0.90 -8.56 4.20
N GLY A 199 0.06 -9.40 4.82
CA GLY A 199 0.40 -10.15 6.03
C GLY A 199 0.03 -9.49 7.35
N MET A 200 -0.66 -8.35 7.36
CA MET A 200 -1.07 -7.62 8.56
C MET A 200 -1.74 -8.50 9.63
N ASN A 201 -2.76 -9.28 9.26
CA ASN A 201 -3.47 -10.15 10.21
C ASN A 201 -2.56 -11.27 10.74
N MET A 202 -1.76 -11.85 9.85
CA MET A 202 -0.83 -12.93 10.19
C MET A 202 0.23 -12.45 11.20
N VAL A 203 0.87 -11.30 10.95
CA VAL A 203 1.88 -10.77 11.86
C VAL A 203 1.30 -10.33 13.20
N THR A 204 0.04 -9.88 13.24
CA THR A 204 -0.65 -9.56 14.51
C THR A 204 -0.83 -10.80 15.37
N ILE A 205 -1.40 -11.88 14.83
CA ILE A 205 -1.66 -13.13 15.57
C ILE A 205 -0.34 -13.76 16.04
N ALA A 206 0.66 -13.80 15.16
CA ALA A 206 1.98 -14.32 15.51
C ALA A 206 2.64 -13.50 16.63
N THR A 207 2.52 -12.17 16.58
CA THR A 207 3.08 -11.27 17.61
C THR A 207 2.32 -11.37 18.92
N GLU A 208 0.99 -11.52 18.89
CA GLU A 208 0.18 -11.73 20.10
C GLU A 208 0.64 -12.97 20.86
N LYS A 209 0.74 -14.12 20.17
CA LYS A 209 1.21 -15.36 20.78
C LYS A 209 2.65 -15.24 21.31
N ALA A 210 3.52 -14.55 20.57
CA ALA A 210 4.88 -14.28 21.01
C ALA A 210 4.91 -13.41 22.28
N CYS A 211 4.10 -12.36 22.36
CA CYS A 211 4.02 -11.49 23.55
C CYS A 211 3.49 -12.25 24.77
N SER A 212 2.44 -13.06 24.63
CA SER A 212 1.93 -13.89 25.73
C SER A 212 2.98 -14.88 26.24
N PHE A 213 3.80 -15.45 25.35
CA PHE A 213 4.91 -16.31 25.73
C PHE A 213 5.98 -15.54 26.51
N ILE A 214 6.44 -14.40 25.98
CA ILE A 214 7.46 -13.54 26.64
C ILE A 214 6.98 -13.14 28.04
N GLU A 215 5.73 -12.72 28.19
CA GLU A 215 5.13 -12.37 29.47
C GLU A 215 5.10 -13.53 30.45
N SER A 216 4.74 -14.73 29.97
CA SER A 216 4.70 -15.94 30.82
C SER A 216 6.09 -16.38 31.31
N GLU A 217 7.13 -16.24 30.48
CA GLU A 217 8.49 -16.64 30.83
C GLU A 217 9.12 -15.64 31.79
N LEU A 218 9.03 -14.34 31.52
CA LEU A 218 9.59 -13.31 32.41
C LEU A 218 8.92 -13.28 33.78
N LYS A 219 7.63 -13.63 33.85
CA LYS A 219 6.93 -13.79 35.13
C LYS A 219 7.57 -14.90 36.00
N LYS A 220 8.10 -15.97 35.40
CA LYS A 220 8.83 -17.04 36.13
C LYS A 220 10.16 -16.55 36.69
N GLU A 221 10.77 -15.56 36.05
CA GLU A 221 12.00 -14.89 36.51
C GLU A 221 11.70 -13.75 37.52
N GLY A 222 10.44 -13.59 37.94
CA GLY A 222 10.02 -12.54 38.88
C GLY A 222 9.90 -11.15 38.24
N ILE A 223 9.92 -11.05 36.92
CA ILE A 223 9.80 -9.79 36.18
C ILE A 223 8.38 -9.68 35.63
N SER A 224 7.64 -8.67 36.10
CA SER A 224 6.29 -8.38 35.58
C SER A 224 6.38 -7.43 34.39
N ILE A 225 5.75 -7.81 33.29
CA ILE A 225 5.55 -6.99 32.10
C ILE A 225 4.07 -7.01 31.71
N ASP A 226 3.64 -6.02 30.93
CA ASP A 226 2.26 -5.89 30.44
C ASP A 226 2.27 -5.43 28.97
N THR A 227 1.67 -6.23 28.07
CA THR A 227 1.53 -5.83 26.67
C THR A 227 0.36 -4.86 26.53
N VAL A 228 0.64 -3.57 26.60
CA VAL A 228 -0.39 -2.50 26.58
C VAL A 228 -1.15 -2.47 25.25
N ALA A 229 -0.44 -2.67 24.14
CA ALA A 229 -1.05 -2.78 22.82
C ALA A 229 -0.14 -3.53 21.85
N LEU A 230 -0.72 -4.33 20.95
CA LEU A 230 0.02 -5.03 19.91
C LEU A 230 0.57 -4.09 18.83
N SER A 231 0.01 -2.89 18.68
CA SER A 231 0.49 -1.84 17.77
C SER A 231 0.82 -0.57 18.55
N GLY A 232 2.06 -0.46 19.00
CA GLY A 232 2.63 0.70 19.69
C GLY A 232 3.12 1.82 18.77
N ASN A 233 2.63 1.87 17.51
CA ASN A 233 3.04 2.86 16.50
C ASN A 233 4.54 2.89 16.13
N VAL A 234 5.27 1.79 16.37
CA VAL A 234 6.65 1.58 15.89
C VAL A 234 6.69 0.56 14.73
N CYS A 235 5.51 0.15 14.22
CA CYS A 235 5.43 -0.78 13.09
C CYS A 235 6.16 -0.23 11.84
N VAL A 236 5.88 0.95 11.30
CA VAL A 236 4.70 1.83 11.47
C VAL A 236 3.71 1.52 10.36
N ASP A 237 2.42 1.48 10.69
CA ASP A 237 1.37 1.11 9.74
C ASP A 237 0.47 2.32 9.48
N LYS A 238 0.27 2.68 8.22
CA LYS A 238 -0.63 3.74 7.72
C LYS A 238 -0.32 5.14 8.22
N LYS A 239 0.92 5.39 8.64
CA LYS A 239 1.43 6.72 9.04
C LYS A 239 2.83 6.92 8.47
N PRO A 240 3.19 8.13 8.01
CA PRO A 240 4.52 8.38 7.50
C PRO A 240 5.50 8.35 8.67
N ALA A 241 6.59 7.58 8.55
CA ALA A 241 7.54 7.40 9.63
C ALA A 241 8.96 7.15 9.13
N ALA A 242 9.92 7.87 9.69
CA ALA A 242 11.34 7.73 9.34
C ALA A 242 11.87 6.31 9.55
N ILE A 243 11.38 5.56 10.54
CA ILE A 243 11.78 4.16 10.73
C ILE A 243 11.41 3.28 9.54
N ASN A 244 10.28 3.53 8.85
CA ASN A 244 9.96 2.79 7.64
C ASN A 244 10.82 3.25 6.46
N LEU A 245 11.15 4.54 6.36
CA LEU A 245 12.07 5.06 5.33
C LEU A 245 13.48 4.44 5.46
N ILE A 246 13.97 4.28 6.69
CA ILE A 246 15.33 3.80 7.00
C ILE A 246 15.40 2.27 7.00
N GLU A 247 14.52 1.62 7.77
CA GLU A 247 14.57 0.17 7.95
C GLU A 247 13.78 -0.58 6.87
N GLY A 248 12.88 0.08 6.15
CA GLY A 248 11.94 -0.57 5.23
C GLY A 248 10.77 -1.25 5.93
N ARG A 249 9.70 -1.44 5.14
CA ARG A 249 8.49 -2.22 5.48
C ARG A 249 7.74 -2.57 4.18
N GLY A 250 6.99 -3.66 4.16
CA GLY A 250 6.46 -4.22 2.92
C GLY A 250 7.60 -4.63 1.98
N LYS A 251 7.51 -4.18 0.73
CA LYS A 251 8.57 -4.35 -0.26
C LYS A 251 9.41 -3.07 -0.32
N SER A 252 10.72 -3.22 -0.34
CA SER A 252 11.64 -2.12 -0.67
C SER A 252 12.06 -2.27 -2.13
N VAL A 253 11.69 -1.32 -2.99
CA VAL A 253 11.86 -1.41 -4.45
C VAL A 253 12.74 -0.29 -4.96
N VAL A 254 13.67 -0.62 -5.86
CA VAL A 254 14.46 0.34 -6.62
C VAL A 254 14.24 0.09 -8.10
N ALA A 255 13.90 1.15 -8.84
CA ALA A 255 13.77 1.13 -10.28
C ALA A 255 14.65 2.22 -10.90
N GLU A 256 15.34 1.91 -11.99
CA GLU A 256 16.26 2.82 -12.66
C GLU A 256 16.15 2.72 -14.18
N VAL A 257 16.57 3.80 -14.85
CA VAL A 257 16.74 3.87 -16.30
C VAL A 257 17.93 4.77 -16.63
N PHE A 258 18.61 4.44 -17.71
CA PHE A 258 19.58 5.32 -18.35
C PHE A 258 19.03 5.79 -19.69
N LEU A 259 19.02 7.10 -19.92
CA LEU A 259 18.58 7.72 -21.17
C LEU A 259 19.74 8.47 -21.81
N LYS A 260 20.07 8.16 -23.06
CA LYS A 260 21.01 9.00 -23.82
C LYS A 260 20.46 10.41 -23.99
N GLU A 261 21.33 11.40 -24.09
CA GLU A 261 20.92 12.81 -24.24
C GLU A 261 19.95 13.01 -25.42
N GLU A 262 20.22 12.36 -26.56
CA GLU A 262 19.36 12.39 -27.75
C GLU A 262 17.90 11.96 -27.46
N TYR A 263 17.70 11.04 -26.50
CA TYR A 263 16.37 10.57 -26.11
C TYR A 263 15.70 11.51 -25.12
N VAL A 264 16.47 12.14 -24.24
CA VAL A 264 15.96 13.19 -23.34
C VAL A 264 15.43 14.37 -24.17
N GLU A 265 16.23 14.87 -25.12
CA GLU A 265 15.82 15.95 -26.02
C GLU A 265 14.63 15.55 -26.89
N LYS A 266 14.70 14.37 -27.52
CA LYS A 266 13.68 13.93 -28.47
C LYS A 266 12.35 13.63 -27.80
N TYR A 267 12.33 12.98 -26.64
CA TYR A 267 11.09 12.46 -26.05
C TYR A 267 10.61 13.27 -24.85
N LEU A 268 11.51 13.79 -24.01
CA LEU A 268 11.16 14.61 -22.85
C LEU A 268 11.18 16.12 -23.15
N LYS A 269 11.73 16.52 -24.30
CA LYS A 269 11.76 17.92 -24.77
C LYS A 269 12.50 18.85 -23.80
N THR A 270 13.57 18.33 -23.20
CA THR A 270 14.43 19.03 -22.24
C THR A 270 15.85 18.44 -22.31
N THR A 271 16.73 18.78 -21.36
CA THR A 271 18.10 18.25 -21.25
C THR A 271 18.28 17.46 -19.95
N SER A 272 19.25 16.55 -19.91
CA SER A 272 19.60 15.81 -18.68
C SER A 272 19.98 16.76 -17.55
N LYS A 273 20.72 17.83 -17.85
CA LYS A 273 21.13 18.85 -16.88
C LYS A 273 19.95 19.60 -16.27
N ALA A 274 18.95 19.95 -17.07
CA ALA A 274 17.74 20.60 -16.57
C ALA A 274 16.92 19.65 -15.66
N ILE A 275 16.82 18.37 -16.02
CA ILE A 275 16.17 17.36 -15.18
C ILE A 275 16.89 17.19 -13.84
N GLU A 276 18.22 17.07 -13.85
CA GLU A 276 19.03 17.01 -12.64
C GLU A 276 18.77 18.25 -11.75
N GLN A 277 18.85 19.45 -12.33
CA GLN A 277 18.59 20.70 -11.60
C GLN A 277 17.20 20.74 -10.96
N VAL A 278 16.15 20.38 -11.71
CA VAL A 278 14.79 20.30 -11.17
C VAL A 278 14.72 19.29 -10.03
N ASN A 279 15.28 18.09 -10.19
CA ASN A 279 15.27 17.09 -9.13
C ASN A 279 16.02 17.59 -7.87
N THR A 280 17.20 18.19 -8.04
CA THR A 280 17.98 18.73 -6.91
C THR A 280 17.22 19.84 -6.19
N TYR A 281 16.68 20.84 -6.90
CA TYR A 281 16.04 21.97 -6.25
C TYR A 281 14.67 21.63 -5.68
N LYS A 282 13.86 20.83 -6.39
CA LYS A 282 12.52 20.45 -5.96
C LYS A 282 12.51 19.25 -5.03
N ASN A 283 12.92 18.09 -5.53
CA ASN A 283 12.74 16.81 -4.82
C ASN A 283 13.74 16.65 -3.68
N LEU A 284 14.93 17.26 -3.76
CA LEU A 284 15.93 17.20 -2.68
C LEU A 284 15.85 18.41 -1.75
N ILE A 285 16.26 19.59 -2.22
CA ILE A 285 16.39 20.80 -1.38
C ILE A 285 15.01 21.29 -0.90
N GLY A 286 14.00 21.32 -1.77
CA GLY A 286 12.63 21.68 -1.42
C GLY A 286 12.00 20.75 -0.37
N SER A 287 12.20 19.44 -0.51
CA SER A 287 11.76 18.46 0.49
C SER A 287 12.55 18.57 1.80
N ALA A 288 13.86 18.83 1.73
CA ALA A 288 14.70 19.01 2.91
C ALA A 288 14.28 20.23 3.75
N ILE A 289 14.11 21.40 3.13
CA ILE A 289 13.71 22.62 3.85
C ILE A 289 12.31 22.53 4.45
N SER A 290 11.44 21.69 3.87
CA SER A 290 10.10 21.42 4.38
C SER A 290 10.02 20.23 5.34
N SER A 291 11.15 19.59 5.67
CA SER A 291 11.21 18.40 6.54
C SER A 291 10.30 17.25 6.06
N SER A 292 10.17 17.09 4.74
CA SER A 292 9.38 16.04 4.11
C SER A 292 10.09 14.68 4.20
N LEU A 293 9.30 13.59 4.22
CA LEU A 293 9.79 12.21 4.02
C LEU A 293 9.64 11.73 2.56
N GLY A 294 8.97 12.53 1.72
CA GLY A 294 8.87 12.32 0.28
C GLY A 294 9.86 13.22 -0.45
N PHE A 295 10.99 12.65 -0.85
CA PHE A 295 11.99 13.30 -1.70
C PHE A 295 11.72 12.96 -3.17
N ASN A 296 10.48 13.19 -3.58
CA ASN A 296 9.92 12.85 -4.89
C ASN A 296 8.84 13.89 -5.26
N ALA A 297 8.34 13.80 -6.48
CA ALA A 297 7.35 14.70 -7.03
C ALA A 297 5.93 14.15 -6.88
N GLN A 298 5.70 12.87 -7.18
CA GLN A 298 4.34 12.35 -7.27
C GLN A 298 4.17 10.85 -7.00
N TYR A 299 5.00 10.21 -6.16
CA TYR A 299 4.87 8.76 -5.90
C TYR A 299 3.45 8.38 -5.44
N ALA A 300 2.86 9.19 -4.55
CA ALA A 300 1.51 8.98 -4.03
C ALA A 300 0.44 8.87 -5.13
N ASN A 301 0.55 9.64 -6.21
CA ASN A 301 -0.42 9.60 -7.31
C ASN A 301 -0.37 8.26 -8.05
N ILE A 302 0.82 7.78 -8.39
CA ILE A 302 0.98 6.51 -9.10
C ILE A 302 0.60 5.34 -8.19
N VAL A 303 1.11 5.33 -6.95
CA VAL A 303 0.81 4.29 -5.96
C VAL A 303 -0.69 4.24 -5.71
N GLY A 304 -1.34 5.39 -5.49
CA GLY A 304 -2.77 5.46 -5.26
C GLY A 304 -3.59 4.94 -6.42
N ALA A 305 -3.28 5.36 -7.65
CA ALA A 305 -4.01 4.90 -8.83
C ALA A 305 -3.86 3.39 -9.07
N LEU A 306 -2.65 2.85 -8.86
CA LEU A 306 -2.39 1.43 -8.97
C LEU A 306 -3.06 0.63 -7.84
N PHE A 307 -3.03 1.14 -6.61
CA PHE A 307 -3.58 0.49 -5.42
C PHE A 307 -5.10 0.35 -5.51
N LEU A 308 -5.78 1.42 -5.91
CA LEU A 308 -7.23 1.42 -6.15
C LEU A 308 -7.62 0.44 -7.26
N ALA A 309 -6.84 0.41 -8.35
CA ALA A 309 -7.09 -0.52 -9.46
C ALA A 309 -6.89 -1.98 -9.06
N THR A 310 -5.98 -2.29 -8.14
CA THR A 310 -5.55 -3.67 -7.85
C THR A 310 -5.94 -4.17 -6.46
N GLY A 311 -6.77 -3.42 -5.73
CA GLY A 311 -7.35 -3.88 -4.46
C GLY A 311 -6.35 -3.97 -3.31
N GLN A 312 -5.36 -3.09 -3.34
CA GLN A 312 -4.47 -2.86 -2.22
C GLN A 312 -5.18 -2.03 -1.15
N ASP A 313 -4.60 -1.94 0.05
CA ASP A 313 -5.13 -1.10 1.12
C ASP A 313 -4.80 0.37 0.84
N GLU A 314 -5.81 1.19 0.61
CA GLU A 314 -5.65 2.60 0.23
C GLU A 314 -4.92 3.42 1.29
N ALA A 315 -4.98 3.04 2.56
CA ALA A 315 -4.25 3.75 3.61
C ALA A 315 -2.74 3.49 3.55
N HIS A 316 -2.28 2.46 2.83
CA HIS A 316 -0.87 2.22 2.56
C HIS A 316 -0.30 3.09 1.44
N ILE A 317 -1.12 3.94 0.80
CA ILE A 317 -0.62 5.04 -0.05
C ILE A 317 0.29 5.97 0.78
N VAL A 318 -0.02 6.15 2.06
CA VAL A 318 0.83 6.91 3.00
C VAL A 318 2.25 6.36 3.02
N GLU A 319 2.39 5.04 3.08
CA GLU A 319 3.68 4.34 3.11
C GLU A 319 4.39 4.42 1.75
N GLY A 320 3.68 4.05 0.67
CA GLY A 320 4.23 4.07 -0.69
C GLY A 320 4.51 5.47 -1.25
N SER A 321 4.05 6.54 -0.59
CA SER A 321 4.39 7.92 -0.95
C SER A 321 5.80 8.35 -0.54
N MET A 322 6.41 7.65 0.42
CA MET A 322 7.75 7.94 0.91
C MET A 322 8.81 7.35 -0.02
N GLY A 323 9.94 8.04 -0.13
CA GLY A 323 11.04 7.58 -0.97
C GLY A 323 11.81 8.72 -1.61
N ILE A 324 12.79 8.35 -2.42
CA ILE A 324 13.77 9.28 -2.98
C ILE A 324 13.82 9.08 -4.49
N THR A 325 13.76 10.18 -5.24
CA THR A 325 14.07 10.23 -6.67
C THR A 325 15.49 10.76 -6.87
N THR A 326 16.29 10.03 -7.64
CA THR A 326 17.64 10.44 -8.01
C THR A 326 17.69 10.72 -9.51
N ALA A 327 18.29 11.83 -9.88
CA ALA A 327 18.55 12.21 -11.26
C ALA A 327 19.98 12.74 -11.34
N GLU A 328 20.78 12.19 -12.24
CA GLU A 328 22.18 12.55 -12.41
C GLU A 328 22.49 12.75 -13.90
N CYS A 329 23.02 13.92 -14.23
CA CYS A 329 23.55 14.22 -15.55
C CYS A 329 24.94 13.56 -15.67
N THR A 330 25.03 12.54 -16.50
CA THR A 330 26.27 11.86 -16.84
C THR A 330 26.82 12.40 -18.17
N GLY A 331 28.06 12.05 -18.54
CA GLY A 331 28.65 12.48 -19.81
C GLY A 331 27.86 12.04 -21.05
N ASP A 332 27.11 10.95 -20.97
CA ASP A 332 26.40 10.34 -22.10
C ASP A 332 24.87 10.49 -22.03
N GLY A 333 24.33 11.17 -21.00
CA GLY A 333 22.90 11.39 -20.83
C GLY A 333 22.45 11.42 -19.36
N LEU A 334 21.25 10.91 -19.09
CA LEU A 334 20.59 10.95 -17.79
C LEU A 334 20.53 9.55 -17.14
N TYR A 335 21.09 9.43 -15.94
CA TYR A 335 20.70 8.38 -15.01
C TYR A 335 19.51 8.87 -14.16
N PHE A 336 18.46 8.07 -14.06
CA PHE A 336 17.26 8.40 -13.29
C PHE A 336 16.74 7.18 -12.53
N SER A 337 16.48 7.33 -11.24
CA SER A 337 15.99 6.24 -10.40
C SER A 337 14.99 6.68 -9.34
N VAL A 338 14.17 5.72 -8.91
CA VAL A 338 13.22 5.84 -7.81
C VAL A 338 13.47 4.74 -6.79
N THR A 339 13.46 5.11 -5.50
CA THR A 339 13.58 4.18 -4.37
C THR A 339 12.36 4.31 -3.47
N LEU A 340 11.60 3.23 -3.34
CA LEU A 340 10.42 3.11 -2.47
C LEU A 340 10.74 2.08 -1.37
N PRO A 341 11.22 2.49 -0.19
CA PRO A 341 11.61 1.56 0.87
C PRO A 341 10.40 0.94 1.59
N ASP A 342 9.23 1.52 1.43
CA ASP A 342 8.02 1.21 2.19
C ASP A 342 6.80 0.97 1.29
N LEU A 343 6.75 -0.18 0.60
CA LEU A 343 5.67 -0.53 -0.32
C LEU A 343 4.91 -1.80 0.11
N PRO A 344 3.95 -1.71 1.04
CA PRO A 344 3.08 -2.84 1.39
C PRO A 344 2.14 -3.20 0.24
N VAL A 345 2.35 -4.37 -0.36
CA VAL A 345 1.51 -4.89 -1.46
C VAL A 345 1.18 -6.36 -1.28
N ALA A 346 0.08 -6.77 -1.89
CA ALA A 346 -0.43 -8.14 -1.91
C ALA A 346 -0.98 -8.52 -3.28
N THR A 347 -0.96 -9.82 -3.56
CA THR A 347 -1.67 -10.43 -4.70
C THR A 347 -2.69 -11.48 -4.25
N ILE A 348 -2.81 -11.68 -2.93
CA ILE A 348 -3.83 -12.50 -2.27
C ILE A 348 -4.35 -11.77 -1.02
N GLY A 349 -5.66 -11.83 -0.80
CA GLY A 349 -6.32 -11.34 0.41
C GLY A 349 -6.72 -9.85 0.33
N GLY A 350 -7.38 -9.34 1.36
CA GLY A 350 -7.90 -7.97 1.35
C GLY A 350 -8.80 -7.68 0.15
N GLY A 351 -8.59 -6.53 -0.50
CA GLY A 351 -9.31 -6.07 -1.69
C GLY A 351 -8.96 -6.80 -2.98
N THR A 352 -7.85 -7.54 -3.06
CA THR A 352 -7.42 -8.26 -4.28
C THR A 352 -8.41 -9.33 -4.77
N ARG A 353 -9.39 -9.69 -3.93
CA ARG A 353 -10.45 -10.65 -4.26
C ARG A 353 -11.65 -10.00 -4.93
N VAL A 354 -11.82 -8.69 -4.78
CA VAL A 354 -12.96 -7.95 -5.35
C VAL A 354 -12.81 -8.00 -6.86
N GLU A 355 -13.90 -8.26 -7.56
CA GLU A 355 -13.89 -8.81 -8.91
C GLU A 355 -13.16 -7.89 -9.90
N THR A 356 -13.44 -6.60 -9.89
CA THR A 356 -12.78 -5.62 -10.78
C THR A 356 -11.29 -5.45 -10.46
N GLN A 357 -10.92 -5.49 -9.19
CA GLN A 357 -9.51 -5.41 -8.76
C GLN A 357 -8.73 -6.67 -9.11
N ARG A 358 -9.40 -7.83 -9.05
CA ARG A 358 -8.83 -9.11 -9.46
C ARG A 358 -8.52 -9.11 -10.96
N GLU A 359 -9.44 -8.64 -11.80
CA GLU A 359 -9.22 -8.51 -13.25
C GLU A 359 -8.00 -7.62 -13.54
N CYS A 360 -7.81 -6.53 -12.81
CA CYS A 360 -6.63 -5.66 -12.95
C CYS A 360 -5.32 -6.38 -12.59
N LEU A 361 -5.33 -7.23 -11.54
CA LEU A 361 -4.18 -8.08 -11.24
C LEU A 361 -3.95 -9.15 -12.32
N GLU A 362 -5.01 -9.67 -12.95
CA GLU A 362 -4.93 -10.63 -14.05
C GLU A 362 -4.34 -9.99 -15.32
N ILE A 363 -4.68 -8.73 -15.63
CA ILE A 363 -4.04 -7.94 -16.73
C ILE A 363 -2.52 -7.88 -16.56
N LEU A 364 -2.03 -7.73 -15.32
CA LEU A 364 -0.60 -7.73 -15.01
C LEU A 364 0.03 -9.13 -14.94
N GLY A 365 -0.79 -10.19 -14.99
CA GLY A 365 -0.38 -11.55 -14.70
C GLY A 365 0.17 -11.70 -13.28
N CYS A 366 -0.46 -11.01 -12.33
CA CYS A 366 -0.07 -10.90 -10.92
C CYS A 366 -1.16 -11.37 -9.95
N ALA A 367 -2.31 -11.87 -10.40
CA ALA A 367 -3.31 -12.43 -9.49
C ALA A 367 -2.82 -13.76 -8.88
N GLY A 368 -2.98 -13.93 -7.57
CA GLY A 368 -2.69 -15.18 -6.87
C GLY A 368 -1.30 -15.28 -6.24
N ALA A 369 -0.87 -16.52 -5.97
CA ALA A 369 0.34 -16.82 -5.21
C ALA A 369 1.61 -16.65 -6.06
N GLU A 370 2.73 -16.41 -5.39
CA GLU A 370 4.07 -16.21 -5.96
C GLU A 370 4.16 -15.05 -6.96
N LYS A 371 3.35 -14.00 -6.75
CA LYS A 371 3.25 -12.83 -7.63
C LYS A 371 3.50 -11.50 -6.94
N ALA A 372 3.56 -11.44 -5.61
CA ALA A 372 3.68 -10.15 -4.91
C ALA A 372 4.99 -9.42 -5.25
N VAL A 373 6.09 -10.16 -5.44
CA VAL A 373 7.38 -9.56 -5.83
C VAL A 373 7.35 -9.06 -7.27
N LYS A 374 6.74 -9.82 -8.20
CA LYS A 374 6.52 -9.37 -9.59
C LYS A 374 5.68 -8.09 -9.62
N PHE A 375 4.60 -8.05 -8.83
CA PHE A 375 3.74 -6.88 -8.73
C PHE A 375 4.49 -5.66 -8.17
N ALA A 376 5.35 -5.84 -7.17
CA ALA A 376 6.19 -4.78 -6.63
C ALA A 376 7.20 -4.22 -7.65
N GLU A 377 7.79 -5.07 -8.50
CA GLU A 377 8.65 -4.61 -9.60
C GLU A 377 7.86 -3.78 -10.65
N ILE A 378 6.64 -4.21 -10.99
CA ILE A 378 5.74 -3.45 -11.89
C ILE A 378 5.37 -2.10 -11.27
N ALA A 379 5.04 -2.08 -9.97
CA ALA A 379 4.73 -0.84 -9.25
C ALA A 379 5.92 0.13 -9.25
N GLY A 380 7.14 -0.35 -8.97
CA GLY A 380 8.35 0.47 -9.05
C GLY A 380 8.60 1.05 -10.45
N ALA A 381 8.38 0.24 -11.50
CA ALA A 381 8.50 0.70 -12.89
C ALA A 381 7.45 1.77 -13.24
N ALA A 382 6.20 1.59 -12.80
CA ALA A 382 5.13 2.57 -13.02
C ALA A 382 5.44 3.90 -12.32
N VAL A 383 5.97 3.85 -11.10
CA VAL A 383 6.40 5.04 -10.35
C VAL A 383 7.55 5.74 -11.08
N LEU A 384 8.56 5.00 -11.53
CA LEU A 384 9.67 5.53 -12.34
C LEU A 384 9.16 6.26 -13.59
N ALA A 385 8.21 5.66 -14.31
CA ALA A 385 7.61 6.24 -15.51
C ALA A 385 6.88 7.56 -15.22
N GLY A 386 6.00 7.56 -14.22
CA GLY A 386 5.31 8.77 -13.80
C GLY A 386 6.28 9.86 -13.39
N GLU A 387 7.23 9.53 -12.52
CA GLU A 387 8.20 10.47 -11.97
C GLU A 387 9.09 11.10 -13.05
N LEU A 388 9.64 10.28 -13.96
CA LEU A 388 10.42 10.75 -15.12
C LEU A 388 9.60 11.71 -15.99
N SER A 389 8.33 11.37 -16.24
CA SER A 389 7.44 12.20 -17.04
C SER A 389 7.22 13.57 -16.37
N LEU A 390 6.83 13.61 -15.10
CA LEU A 390 6.55 14.89 -14.45
C LEU A 390 7.80 15.75 -14.29
N ILE A 391 8.93 15.18 -13.87
CA ILE A 391 10.19 15.92 -13.75
C ILE A 391 10.64 16.43 -15.13
N GLY A 392 10.52 15.62 -16.19
CA GLY A 392 10.79 16.05 -17.55
C GLY A 392 9.88 17.19 -18.02
N ALA A 393 8.58 17.14 -17.71
CA ALA A 393 7.65 18.23 -18.04
C ALA A 393 7.99 19.54 -17.30
N LEU A 394 8.37 19.45 -16.02
CA LEU A 394 8.80 20.59 -15.22
C LEU A 394 10.08 21.21 -15.79
N ALA A 395 11.07 20.38 -16.13
CA ALA A 395 12.32 20.82 -16.75
C ALA A 395 12.13 21.43 -18.14
N ALA A 396 11.06 21.07 -18.86
CA ALA A 396 10.68 21.69 -20.13
C ALA A 396 9.81 22.96 -19.97
N GLY A 397 9.34 23.30 -18.76
CA GLY A 397 8.40 24.41 -18.53
C GLY A 397 6.96 24.15 -19.02
N HIS A 398 6.56 22.89 -19.22
CA HIS A 398 5.31 22.52 -19.88
C HIS A 398 4.13 22.21 -18.93
N LEU A 399 4.33 22.27 -17.60
CA LEU A 399 3.33 21.78 -16.64
C LEU A 399 1.98 22.52 -16.73
N ALA A 400 2.00 23.86 -16.76
CA ALA A 400 0.76 24.65 -16.77
C ALA A 400 -0.10 24.41 -18.03
N LYS A 401 0.55 24.22 -19.18
CA LYS A 401 -0.15 23.95 -20.46
C LYS A 401 -0.85 22.59 -20.43
N ALA A 402 -0.15 21.55 -19.97
CA ALA A 402 -0.71 20.18 -19.91
C ALA A 402 -1.93 20.07 -18.97
N HIS A 403 -1.90 20.72 -17.80
CA HIS A 403 -3.06 20.73 -16.90
C HIS A 403 -4.26 21.51 -17.48
N SER A 404 -4.01 22.58 -18.24
CA SER A 404 -5.09 23.37 -18.85
C SER A 404 -5.84 22.65 -19.97
N GLU A 405 -5.15 21.76 -20.70
CA GLU A 405 -5.71 21.05 -21.87
C GLU A 405 -6.41 19.73 -21.49
N LEU A 406 -6.00 19.08 -20.39
CA LEU A 406 -6.46 17.73 -20.02
C LEU A 406 -7.17 17.64 -18.66
N GLY A 407 -7.06 18.66 -17.81
CA GLY A 407 -7.53 18.65 -16.41
C GLY A 407 -8.73 19.54 -16.14
N ARG A 408 -9.55 19.86 -17.16
CA ARG A 408 -10.79 20.64 -17.02
C ARG A 408 -12.03 19.78 -17.20
#